data_AF-A0A0R3FDC4-F1
#
_entry.id   AF-A0A0R3FDC4-F1
#
_cell.length_a   1.000
_cell.length_b   1.000
_cell.length_c   1.000
_cell.angle_alpha   90.00
_cell.angle_beta   90.00
_cell.angle_gamma   90.00
#
_symmetry.space_group_name_H-M   'P 1'
#
loop_
_entity.id
_entity.type
_entity.pdbx_description
1 polymer ?
#
loop_
_entity_poly.entity_id
_entity_poly.type
_entity_poly.pdbx_seq_one_letter_code
_entity_poly.pdbx_strand_id
1 'polypeptide(L)'
;MARDHTRINLDIWGDDEFRDLPVDAQNLYWTLWTSPDRTYCGAHDWRPGKLTQCAGDWTVERIVAAGAVLSERLFVLIDEVTEECLLRSWIKHDGLWRIPNMAVTMANARSAVGSKTLRGVIVHEVKKLAKAEPDLGSWKRDEVTKLLAQRAIDPATVTPFTPHPTPPVTPPPTRRVTPDLTLNDGVGVNPPSNPAPTTATATSTTATSTKEGYVSQVSHQSLAQIPSPYCPKHPGGINRPCAACADARRAYETAQSAQQENQLAERRRARELREACPLCDENGMVERPTGLARCAHVALEPPNTGRATR
;
A
#
# COMPACT_ATOMS: atom_id res chain seq x y z
N MET A 1 -13.98 5.77 8.61
CA MET A 1 -12.63 6.10 9.13
C MET A 1 -11.66 5.63 8.07
N ALA A 2 -10.80 6.49 7.54
CA ALA A 2 -9.80 6.07 6.56
C ALA A 2 -8.84 5.10 7.24
N ARG A 3 -8.57 3.98 6.60
CA ARG A 3 -7.64 2.99 7.13
C ARG A 3 -6.21 3.45 6.89
N ASP A 4 -5.44 3.63 7.95
CA ASP A 4 -4.04 4.08 7.91
C ASP A 4 -3.03 2.91 7.84
N HIS A 5 -3.40 1.74 8.36
CA HIS A 5 -2.54 0.55 8.37
C HIS A 5 -3.27 -0.75 8.02
N THR A 6 -2.50 -1.80 7.72
CA THR A 6 -3.00 -3.16 7.46
C THR A 6 -2.29 -4.18 8.33
N ARG A 7 -3.00 -5.22 8.73
CA ARG A 7 -2.36 -6.41 9.27
C ARG A 7 -1.77 -7.20 8.12
N ILE A 8 -0.49 -7.56 8.22
CA ILE A 8 0.17 -8.49 7.33
C ILE A 8 0.50 -9.74 8.15
N ASN A 9 0.08 -10.91 7.67
CA ASN A 9 0.46 -12.15 8.32
C ASN A 9 1.84 -12.59 7.83
N LEU A 10 2.75 -12.88 8.76
CA LEU A 10 4.12 -13.26 8.45
C LEU A 10 4.22 -14.71 7.93
N ASP A 11 3.17 -15.52 8.14
CA ASP A 11 3.07 -16.90 7.66
C ASP A 11 3.06 -17.01 6.13
N ILE A 12 2.79 -15.92 5.41
CA ILE A 12 2.86 -15.87 3.94
C ILE A 12 4.25 -16.26 3.40
N TRP A 13 5.30 -16.06 4.20
CA TRP A 13 6.67 -16.46 3.82
C TRP A 13 6.97 -17.95 4.03
N GLY A 14 6.03 -18.69 4.61
CA GLY A 14 6.03 -20.15 4.63
C GLY A 14 5.20 -20.79 3.52
N ASP A 15 4.59 -19.99 2.64
CA ASP A 15 3.83 -20.46 1.48
C ASP A 15 4.74 -20.51 0.25
N ASP A 16 5.08 -21.71 -0.20
CA ASP A 16 5.92 -21.92 -1.39
C ASP A 16 5.26 -21.37 -2.67
N GLU A 17 3.92 -21.44 -2.79
CA GLU A 17 3.24 -20.89 -3.97
C GLU A 17 3.40 -19.37 -4.05
N PHE A 18 3.41 -18.69 -2.90
CA PHE A 18 3.67 -17.25 -2.84
C PHE A 18 5.13 -16.93 -3.13
N ARG A 19 6.06 -17.71 -2.57
CA ARG A 19 7.51 -17.52 -2.78
C ARG A 19 7.94 -17.75 -4.22
N ASP A 20 7.25 -18.64 -4.94
CA ASP A 20 7.49 -18.93 -6.35
C ASP A 20 6.91 -17.87 -7.31
N LEU A 21 6.13 -16.90 -6.80
CA LEU A 21 5.61 -15.81 -7.61
C LEU A 21 6.75 -14.91 -8.12
N PRO A 22 6.68 -14.43 -9.38
CA PRO A 22 7.53 -13.36 -9.87
C PRO A 22 7.41 -12.10 -9.00
N VAL A 23 8.46 -11.29 -8.98
CA VAL A 23 8.52 -10.05 -8.19
C VAL A 23 7.35 -9.12 -8.47
N ASP A 24 6.96 -8.96 -9.75
CA ASP A 24 5.83 -8.12 -10.12
C ASP A 24 4.49 -8.64 -9.56
N ALA A 25 4.30 -9.96 -9.51
CA ALA A 25 3.12 -10.57 -8.93
C ALA A 25 3.09 -10.40 -7.40
N GLN A 26 4.20 -10.63 -6.69
CA GLN A 26 4.29 -10.37 -5.25
C GLN A 26 4.04 -8.89 -4.93
N ASN A 27 4.65 -7.99 -5.69
CA ASN A 27 4.51 -6.55 -5.48
C ASN A 27 3.06 -6.07 -5.78
N LEU A 28 2.43 -6.60 -6.83
CA LEU A 28 1.02 -6.34 -7.13
C LEU A 28 0.11 -6.82 -6.01
N TYR A 29 0.33 -8.04 -5.49
CA TYR A 29 -0.42 -8.56 -4.35
C TYR A 29 -0.31 -7.62 -3.14
N TRP A 30 0.90 -7.20 -2.78
CA TRP A 30 1.11 -6.28 -1.65
C TRP A 30 0.51 -4.92 -1.88
N THR A 31 0.60 -4.37 -3.10
CA THR A 31 -0.01 -3.09 -3.45
C THR A 31 -1.52 -3.12 -3.23
N LEU A 32 -2.19 -4.20 -3.66
CA LEU A 32 -3.62 -4.39 -3.41
C LEU A 32 -3.92 -4.59 -1.91
N TRP A 33 -3.05 -5.30 -1.19
CA TRP A 33 -3.19 -5.58 0.25
C TRP A 33 -3.05 -4.34 1.15
N THR A 34 -2.20 -3.39 0.75
CA THR A 34 -1.96 -2.16 1.49
C THR A 34 -2.81 -1.00 0.97
N SER A 35 -3.43 -1.13 -0.22
CA SER A 35 -4.22 -0.07 -0.85
C SER A 35 -5.29 0.50 0.08
N PRO A 36 -5.48 1.84 0.11
CA PRO A 36 -6.54 2.51 0.86
C PRO A 36 -7.94 2.29 0.25
N ASP A 37 -8.02 1.98 -1.05
CA ASP A 37 -9.29 1.86 -1.79
C ASP A 37 -9.93 0.47 -1.64
N ARG A 38 -9.24 -0.49 -1.01
CA ARG A 38 -9.75 -1.84 -0.80
C ARG A 38 -10.95 -1.84 0.14
N THR A 39 -11.96 -2.60 -0.22
CA THR A 39 -13.17 -2.80 0.59
C THR A 39 -12.92 -3.70 1.81
N TYR A 40 -13.81 -3.65 2.80
CA TYR A 40 -13.76 -4.53 3.98
C TYR A 40 -13.93 -6.03 3.65
N CYS A 41 -14.36 -6.38 2.45
CA CYS A 41 -14.46 -7.78 1.98
C CYS A 41 -13.28 -8.21 1.10
N GLY A 42 -12.28 -7.35 0.89
CA GLY A 42 -11.08 -7.66 0.12
C GLY A 42 -11.19 -7.42 -1.39
N ALA A 43 -12.33 -6.91 -1.86
CA ALA A 43 -12.51 -6.48 -3.23
C ALA A 43 -11.91 -5.10 -3.49
N HIS A 44 -11.55 -4.83 -4.74
CA HIS A 44 -10.91 -3.61 -5.20
C HIS A 44 -11.26 -3.32 -6.67
N ASP A 45 -11.28 -2.06 -7.08
CA ASP A 45 -11.36 -1.68 -8.49
C ASP A 45 -10.10 -2.18 -9.23
N TRP A 46 -10.30 -2.92 -10.33
CA TRP A 46 -9.24 -3.36 -11.23
C TRP A 46 -8.95 -2.27 -12.27
N ARG A 47 -8.05 -1.34 -11.93
CA ARG A 47 -7.63 -0.26 -12.82
C ARG A 47 -6.12 -0.29 -13.04
N PRO A 48 -5.60 -1.11 -13.97
CA PRO A 48 -4.16 -1.22 -14.24
C PRO A 48 -3.48 0.14 -14.48
N GLY A 49 -4.13 1.04 -15.23
CA GLY A 49 -3.61 2.39 -15.47
C GLY A 49 -3.38 3.19 -14.18
N LYS A 50 -4.27 3.09 -13.19
CA LYS A 50 -4.07 3.73 -11.87
C LYS A 50 -2.96 3.06 -11.08
N LEU A 51 -2.85 1.73 -11.16
CA LEU A 51 -1.84 0.95 -10.44
C LEU A 51 -0.41 1.24 -10.92
N THR A 52 -0.22 1.69 -12.18
CA THR A 52 1.10 2.18 -12.65
C THR A 52 1.66 3.30 -11.79
N GLN A 53 0.81 4.07 -11.12
CA GLN A 53 1.24 5.20 -10.28
C GLN A 53 1.76 4.75 -8.91
N CYS A 54 1.74 3.45 -8.61
CA CYS A 54 2.22 2.89 -7.35
C CYS A 54 3.72 2.51 -7.38
N ALA A 55 4.35 2.44 -8.56
CA ALA A 55 5.78 2.15 -8.70
C ALA A 55 6.35 2.81 -9.97
N GLY A 56 7.58 3.34 -9.90
CA GLY A 56 8.16 4.16 -10.97
C GLY A 56 8.41 3.44 -12.31
N ASP A 57 8.48 2.11 -12.30
CA ASP A 57 8.79 1.26 -13.46
C ASP A 57 7.62 0.33 -13.85
N TRP A 58 6.45 0.48 -13.21
CA TRP A 58 5.28 -0.33 -13.55
C TRP A 58 4.56 0.20 -14.79
N THR A 59 4.43 -0.67 -15.78
CA THR A 59 3.60 -0.45 -16.95
C THR A 59 2.30 -1.24 -16.85
N VAL A 60 1.31 -0.88 -17.66
CA VAL A 60 0.03 -1.60 -17.72
C VAL A 60 0.26 -3.06 -18.08
N GLU A 61 1.17 -3.34 -19.02
CA GLU A 61 1.50 -4.69 -19.48
C GLU A 61 2.06 -5.53 -18.35
N ARG A 62 2.97 -4.97 -17.52
CA ARG A 62 3.54 -5.68 -16.36
C ARG A 62 2.48 -5.98 -15.30
N ILE A 63 1.60 -5.02 -15.00
CA ILE A 63 0.51 -5.21 -14.04
C ILE A 63 -0.48 -6.27 -14.52
N VAL A 64 -0.84 -6.23 -15.80
CA VAL A 64 -1.76 -7.19 -16.41
C VAL A 64 -1.15 -8.59 -16.44
N ALA A 65 0.13 -8.74 -16.80
CA ALA A 65 0.84 -10.01 -16.73
C ALA A 65 0.95 -10.54 -15.29
N ALA A 66 1.28 -9.68 -14.33
CA ALA A 66 1.30 -10.03 -12.91
C ALA A 66 -0.08 -10.46 -12.39
N GLY A 67 -1.14 -9.77 -12.82
CA GLY A 67 -2.53 -10.11 -12.50
C GLY A 67 -2.93 -11.48 -13.03
N ALA A 68 -2.47 -11.84 -14.24
CA ALA A 68 -2.70 -13.17 -14.82
C ALA A 68 -2.06 -14.27 -13.97
N VAL A 69 -0.79 -14.09 -13.57
CA VAL A 69 -0.08 -15.04 -12.69
C VAL A 69 -0.78 -15.18 -11.34
N LEU A 70 -1.17 -14.06 -10.71
CA LEU A 70 -1.89 -14.09 -9.43
C LEU A 70 -3.26 -14.77 -9.56
N SER A 71 -3.92 -14.63 -10.71
CA SER A 71 -5.20 -15.27 -10.98
C SER A 71 -5.08 -16.77 -11.24
N GLU A 72 -4.06 -17.19 -11.97
CA GLU A 72 -3.75 -18.61 -12.16
C GLU A 72 -3.46 -19.31 -10.83
N ARG A 73 -2.71 -18.66 -9.94
CA ARG A 73 -2.38 -19.16 -8.58
C ARG A 73 -3.46 -18.87 -7.53
N LEU A 74 -4.63 -18.37 -7.93
CA LEU A 74 -5.78 -18.07 -7.06
C LEU A 74 -5.49 -17.10 -5.89
N PHE A 75 -4.44 -16.28 -5.96
CA PHE A 75 -4.20 -15.22 -4.97
C PHE A 75 -5.15 -14.05 -5.16
N VAL A 76 -5.39 -13.67 -6.42
CA VAL A 76 -6.29 -12.58 -6.82
C VAL A 76 -7.24 -13.09 -7.89
N LEU A 77 -8.53 -12.84 -7.76
CA LEU A 77 -9.49 -13.08 -8.86
C LEU A 77 -9.82 -11.75 -9.52
N ILE A 78 -9.87 -11.72 -10.85
CA ILE A 78 -10.11 -10.50 -11.64
C ILE A 78 -11.34 -10.72 -12.53
N ASP A 79 -12.25 -9.76 -12.54
CA ASP A 79 -13.42 -9.69 -13.41
C ASP A 79 -13.35 -8.40 -14.23
N GLU A 80 -12.85 -8.50 -15.46
CA GLU A 80 -12.66 -7.35 -16.35
C GLU A 80 -13.98 -6.69 -16.76
N VAL A 81 -15.09 -7.43 -16.80
CA VAL A 81 -16.39 -6.90 -17.23
C VAL A 81 -16.91 -5.89 -16.22
N THR A 82 -16.65 -6.15 -14.94
CA THR A 82 -17.03 -5.25 -13.84
C THR A 82 -15.91 -4.33 -13.40
N GLU A 83 -14.71 -4.47 -13.97
CA GLU A 83 -13.49 -3.78 -13.55
C GLU A 83 -13.22 -3.97 -12.04
N GLU A 84 -13.42 -5.19 -11.52
CA GLU A 84 -13.21 -5.52 -10.11
C GLU A 84 -12.22 -6.67 -9.94
N CYS A 85 -11.50 -6.68 -8.82
CA CYS A 85 -10.68 -7.80 -8.40
C CYS A 85 -10.87 -8.11 -6.90
N LEU A 86 -10.46 -9.31 -6.47
CA LEU A 86 -10.63 -9.82 -5.11
C LEU A 86 -9.34 -10.49 -4.62
N LEU A 87 -8.81 -10.03 -3.50
CA LEU A 87 -7.79 -10.76 -2.74
C LEU A 87 -8.46 -11.94 -2.01
N ARG A 88 -8.31 -13.16 -2.53
CA ARG A 88 -9.05 -14.35 -2.05
C ARG A 88 -8.90 -14.57 -0.55
N SER A 89 -7.66 -14.48 -0.05
CA SER A 89 -7.32 -14.77 1.34
C SER A 89 -7.56 -13.60 2.31
N TRP A 90 -7.98 -12.43 1.81
CA TRP A 90 -8.18 -11.22 2.62
C TRP A 90 -9.00 -11.46 3.87
N ILE A 91 -10.22 -12.01 3.70
CA ILE A 91 -11.17 -12.19 4.81
C ILE A 91 -10.58 -13.13 5.87
N LYS A 92 -9.84 -14.17 5.47
CA LYS A 92 -9.18 -15.08 6.40
C LYS A 92 -8.18 -14.34 7.30
N HIS A 93 -7.31 -13.50 6.72
CA HIS A 93 -6.16 -12.95 7.46
C HIS A 93 -6.40 -11.57 8.08
N ASP A 94 -7.32 -10.76 7.55
CA ASP A 94 -7.63 -9.43 8.12
C ASP A 94 -8.43 -9.54 9.43
N GLY A 95 -9.25 -10.59 9.58
CA GLY A 95 -9.88 -10.95 10.85
C GLY A 95 -11.11 -10.15 11.25
N LEU A 96 -11.63 -9.25 10.40
CA LEU A 96 -12.84 -8.45 10.68
C LEU A 96 -14.06 -9.30 11.02
N TRP A 97 -14.17 -10.49 10.43
CA TRP A 97 -15.25 -11.42 10.71
C TRP A 97 -15.30 -11.86 12.18
N ARG A 98 -14.18 -11.76 12.94
CA ARG A 98 -14.12 -12.06 14.37
C ARG A 98 -14.85 -11.03 15.23
N ILE A 99 -14.98 -9.79 14.74
CA ILE A 99 -15.60 -8.67 15.46
C ILE A 99 -17.03 -8.49 14.93
N PRO A 100 -18.09 -8.69 15.75
CA PRO A 100 -19.46 -8.79 15.24
C PRO A 100 -19.94 -7.60 14.39
N ASN A 101 -19.66 -6.36 14.81
CA ASN A 101 -20.05 -5.18 14.02
C ASN A 101 -19.24 -5.05 12.72
N MET A 102 -17.97 -5.48 12.73
CA MET A 102 -17.14 -5.46 11.52
C MET A 102 -17.50 -6.60 10.56
N ALA A 103 -18.00 -7.73 11.05
CA ALA A 103 -18.57 -8.78 10.21
C ALA A 103 -19.79 -8.28 9.42
N VAL A 104 -20.64 -7.44 10.04
CA VAL A 104 -21.73 -6.75 9.33
C VAL A 104 -21.19 -5.79 8.27
N THR A 105 -20.17 -4.99 8.60
CA THR A 105 -19.51 -4.10 7.63
C THR A 105 -18.90 -4.87 6.45
N MET A 106 -18.26 -6.01 6.70
CA MET A 106 -17.73 -6.91 5.68
C MET A 106 -18.86 -7.47 4.78
N ALA A 107 -19.99 -7.90 5.36
CA ALA A 107 -21.14 -8.41 4.61
C ALA A 107 -21.75 -7.32 3.71
N ASN A 108 -21.87 -6.09 4.22
CA ASN A 108 -22.33 -4.94 3.45
C ASN A 108 -21.35 -4.55 2.34
N ALA A 109 -20.04 -4.56 2.61
CA ALA A 109 -19.02 -4.32 1.58
C ALA A 109 -19.11 -5.35 0.44
N ARG A 110 -19.31 -6.62 0.76
CA ARG A 110 -19.56 -7.65 -0.25
C ARG A 110 -20.84 -7.39 -1.06
N SER A 111 -21.87 -6.83 -0.45
CA SER A 111 -23.13 -6.51 -1.15
C SER A 111 -22.96 -5.41 -2.20
N ALA A 112 -21.94 -4.56 -2.05
CA ALA A 112 -21.60 -3.49 -2.98
C ALA A 112 -20.75 -3.96 -4.18
N VAL A 113 -20.11 -5.13 -4.09
CA VAL A 113 -19.35 -5.73 -5.20
C VAL A 113 -20.30 -6.03 -6.37
N GLY A 114 -19.95 -5.60 -7.58
CA GLY A 114 -20.74 -5.77 -8.81
C GLY A 114 -20.64 -7.18 -9.40
N SER A 115 -19.45 -7.79 -9.39
CA SER A 115 -19.16 -9.10 -9.96
C SER A 115 -19.90 -10.20 -9.22
N LYS A 116 -20.80 -10.90 -9.94
CA LYS A 116 -21.50 -12.09 -9.42
C LYS A 116 -20.53 -13.21 -9.03
N THR A 117 -19.42 -13.34 -9.77
CA THR A 117 -18.40 -14.34 -9.53
C THR A 117 -17.64 -14.04 -8.24
N LEU A 118 -17.08 -12.83 -8.10
CA LEU A 118 -16.34 -12.43 -6.89
C LEU A 118 -17.24 -12.46 -5.64
N ARG A 119 -18.49 -12.00 -5.78
CA ARG A 119 -19.53 -12.14 -4.76
C ARG A 119 -19.72 -13.57 -4.28
N GLY A 120 -19.72 -14.55 -5.19
CA GLY A 120 -19.87 -15.97 -4.85
C GLY A 120 -18.63 -16.56 -4.19
N VAL A 121 -17.44 -16.14 -4.62
CA VAL A 121 -16.16 -16.56 -4.01
C VAL A 121 -16.02 -16.03 -2.59
N ILE A 122 -16.43 -14.79 -2.32
CA ILE A 122 -16.47 -14.27 -0.94
C ILE A 122 -17.36 -15.14 -0.06
N VAL A 123 -18.54 -15.55 -0.54
CA VAL A 123 -19.44 -16.44 0.22
C VAL A 123 -18.78 -17.79 0.49
N HIS A 124 -18.04 -18.34 -0.47
CA HIS A 124 -17.28 -19.58 -0.29
C HIS A 124 -16.23 -19.45 0.83
N GLU A 125 -15.43 -18.37 0.82
CA GLU A 125 -14.41 -18.15 1.86
C GLU A 125 -15.02 -17.90 3.24
N VAL A 126 -16.12 -17.13 3.34
CA VAL A 126 -16.82 -16.92 4.61
C VAL A 126 -17.44 -18.23 5.12
N LYS A 127 -17.98 -19.09 4.25
CA LYS A 127 -18.48 -20.43 4.64
C LYS A 127 -17.38 -21.32 5.21
N LYS A 128 -16.16 -21.27 4.66
CA LYS A 128 -15.00 -22.00 5.20
C LYS A 128 -14.66 -21.54 6.61
N LEU A 129 -14.69 -20.23 6.86
CA LEU A 129 -14.45 -19.66 8.19
C LEU A 129 -15.55 -20.01 9.19
N ALA A 130 -16.83 -19.90 8.78
CA ALA A 130 -17.96 -20.28 9.61
C ALA A 130 -17.95 -21.78 9.96
N LYS A 131 -17.49 -22.65 9.05
CA LYS A 131 -17.29 -24.07 9.32
C LYS A 131 -16.12 -24.32 10.29
N ALA A 132 -15.04 -23.55 10.18
CA ALA A 132 -13.87 -23.68 11.04
C ALA A 132 -14.12 -23.19 12.48
N GLU A 133 -14.95 -22.16 12.66
CA GLU A 133 -15.27 -21.57 13.97
C GLU A 133 -16.79 -21.36 14.14
N PRO A 134 -17.59 -22.42 14.29
CA PRO A 134 -19.05 -22.34 14.22
C PRO A 134 -19.71 -21.52 15.35
N ASP A 135 -19.06 -21.43 16.51
CA ASP A 135 -19.64 -20.83 17.72
C ASP A 135 -19.55 -19.30 17.77
N LEU A 136 -18.90 -18.68 16.78
CA LEU A 136 -18.67 -17.24 16.81
C LEU A 136 -19.98 -16.44 16.66
N GLY A 137 -20.20 -15.49 17.57
CA GLY A 137 -21.38 -14.63 17.57
C GLY A 137 -21.58 -13.79 16.31
N SER A 138 -20.51 -13.52 15.55
CA SER A 138 -20.57 -12.81 14.26
C SER A 138 -21.44 -13.52 13.23
N TRP A 139 -21.50 -14.85 13.25
CA TRP A 139 -22.29 -15.64 12.30
C TRP A 139 -23.80 -15.54 12.54
N LYS A 140 -24.20 -15.09 13.74
CA LYS A 140 -25.60 -14.91 14.13
C LYS A 140 -26.16 -13.54 13.72
N ARG A 141 -25.35 -12.66 13.15
CA ARG A 141 -25.79 -11.34 12.67
C ARG A 141 -26.61 -11.49 11.39
N ASP A 142 -27.73 -10.79 11.31
CA ASP A 142 -28.70 -10.93 10.21
C ASP A 142 -28.07 -10.76 8.82
N GLU A 143 -27.19 -9.76 8.64
CA GLU A 143 -26.50 -9.51 7.37
C GLU A 143 -25.55 -10.64 7.00
N VAL A 144 -24.89 -11.24 7.99
CA VAL A 144 -23.95 -12.34 7.80
C VAL A 144 -24.69 -13.65 7.51
N THR A 145 -25.80 -13.91 8.20
CA THR A 145 -26.72 -15.02 7.89
C THR A 145 -27.25 -14.91 6.46
N LYS A 146 -27.69 -13.71 6.04
CA LYS A 146 -28.13 -13.45 4.67
C LYS A 146 -27.01 -13.68 3.66
N LEU A 147 -25.77 -13.29 3.96
CA LEU A 147 -24.61 -13.58 3.12
C LEU A 147 -24.36 -15.09 2.99
N LEU A 148 -24.37 -15.82 4.11
CA LEU A 148 -24.13 -17.27 4.15
C LEU A 148 -25.20 -18.07 3.40
N ALA A 149 -26.44 -17.58 3.34
CA ALA A 149 -27.52 -18.20 2.57
C ALA A 149 -27.34 -18.09 1.04
N GLN A 150 -26.45 -17.23 0.56
CA GLN A 150 -26.27 -17.01 -0.88
C GLN A 150 -25.43 -18.10 -1.56
N ARG A 151 -25.48 -18.09 -2.89
CA ARG A 151 -24.68 -18.98 -3.74
C ARG A 151 -23.19 -18.77 -3.47
N ALA A 152 -22.51 -19.84 -3.12
CA ALA A 152 -21.05 -19.91 -3.04
C ALA A 152 -20.49 -20.36 -4.40
N ILE A 153 -19.32 -19.85 -4.76
CA ILE A 153 -18.55 -20.27 -5.94
C ILE A 153 -17.17 -20.68 -5.43
N ASP A 154 -16.74 -21.89 -5.74
CA ASP A 154 -15.40 -22.34 -5.41
C ASP A 154 -14.39 -21.60 -6.31
N PRO A 155 -13.41 -20.87 -5.74
CA PRO A 155 -12.40 -20.17 -6.54
C PRO A 155 -11.65 -21.09 -7.50
N ALA A 156 -11.46 -22.38 -7.17
CA ALA A 156 -10.79 -23.33 -8.06
C ALA A 156 -11.59 -23.65 -9.35
N THR A 157 -12.89 -23.30 -9.38
CA THR A 157 -13.75 -23.46 -10.57
C THR A 157 -13.84 -22.20 -11.43
N VAL A 158 -13.25 -21.09 -10.99
CA VAL A 158 -13.26 -19.83 -11.73
C VAL A 158 -12.15 -19.88 -12.78
N THR A 159 -12.47 -19.51 -14.01
CA THR A 159 -11.47 -19.39 -15.09
C THR A 159 -10.47 -18.30 -14.74
N PRO A 160 -9.16 -18.57 -14.74
CA PRO A 160 -8.14 -17.57 -14.51
C PRO A 160 -8.24 -16.42 -15.51
N PHE A 161 -7.87 -15.22 -15.05
CA PHE A 161 -7.73 -14.05 -15.89
C PHE A 161 -6.64 -14.29 -16.93
N THR A 162 -7.04 -14.23 -18.21
CA THR A 162 -6.12 -14.29 -19.34
C THR A 162 -6.11 -12.91 -20.00
N PRO A 163 -4.96 -12.25 -20.09
CA PRO A 163 -4.89 -10.95 -20.73
C PRO A 163 -5.16 -11.08 -22.22
N HIS A 164 -5.89 -10.12 -22.80
CA HIS A 164 -6.08 -10.09 -24.24
C HIS A 164 -4.72 -9.92 -24.93
N PRO A 165 -4.45 -10.66 -26.02
CA PRO A 165 -3.21 -10.49 -26.77
C PRO A 165 -3.14 -9.05 -27.26
N THR A 166 -2.09 -8.32 -26.86
CA THR A 166 -1.81 -6.98 -27.39
C THR A 166 -1.64 -7.11 -28.90
N PRO A 167 -2.42 -6.40 -29.74
CA PRO A 167 -2.17 -6.42 -31.17
C PRO A 167 -0.74 -5.93 -31.43
N PRO A 168 0.00 -6.54 -32.36
CA PRO A 168 1.35 -6.10 -32.67
C PRO A 168 1.30 -4.62 -33.03
N VAL A 169 2.14 -3.82 -32.39
CA VAL A 169 2.35 -2.42 -32.75
C VAL A 169 2.94 -2.44 -34.16
N THR A 170 2.09 -2.22 -35.17
CA THR A 170 2.56 -1.99 -36.53
C THR A 170 3.40 -0.72 -36.49
N PRO A 171 4.71 -0.76 -36.78
CA PRO A 171 5.51 0.44 -36.82
C PRO A 171 4.88 1.40 -37.86
N PRO A 172 4.83 2.72 -37.58
CA PRO A 172 4.36 3.67 -38.58
C PRO A 172 5.20 3.50 -39.84
N PRO A 173 4.60 3.55 -41.05
CA PRO A 173 5.35 3.38 -42.28
C PRO A 173 6.48 4.41 -42.29
N THR A 174 7.72 3.92 -42.35
CA THR A 174 8.92 4.73 -42.56
C THR A 174 8.67 5.61 -43.76
N ARG A 175 8.53 6.92 -43.53
CA ARG A 175 8.36 7.92 -44.59
C ARG A 175 9.63 7.87 -45.44
N ARG A 176 9.52 7.23 -46.60
CA ARG A 176 10.57 7.14 -47.61
C ARG A 176 10.93 8.57 -48.01
N VAL A 177 12.17 8.97 -47.76
CA VAL A 177 12.72 10.21 -48.29
C VAL A 177 12.78 10.05 -49.82
N THR A 178 11.90 10.75 -50.54
CA THR A 178 12.01 10.93 -51.99
C THR A 178 13.09 11.97 -52.29
N PRO A 179 13.99 11.74 -53.26
CA PRO A 179 14.95 12.75 -53.68
C PRO A 179 14.27 13.80 -54.59
N ASP A 180 14.63 15.04 -54.31
CA ASP A 180 14.66 16.25 -55.15
C ASP A 180 13.57 16.46 -56.22
N LEU A 181 12.68 17.42 -55.95
CA LEU A 181 11.91 18.13 -56.96
C LEU A 181 12.06 19.64 -56.71
N THR A 182 13.02 20.19 -57.44
CA THR A 182 13.14 21.57 -57.98
C THR A 182 12.15 22.61 -57.45
N LEU A 183 12.71 23.64 -56.81
CA LEU A 183 12.12 24.97 -56.62
C LEU A 183 11.65 25.56 -57.96
N ASN A 184 10.43 26.09 -57.98
CA ASN A 184 10.13 27.29 -58.76
C ASN A 184 9.17 28.20 -58.00
N ASP A 185 9.57 29.47 -57.95
CA ASP A 185 8.95 30.60 -57.28
C ASP A 185 7.52 30.91 -57.74
N GLY A 186 6.72 31.39 -56.79
CA GLY A 186 5.89 32.56 -57.05
C GLY A 186 4.40 32.47 -56.70
N VAL A 187 3.99 33.50 -55.95
CA VAL A 187 2.64 34.06 -55.81
C VAL A 187 1.83 33.51 -54.63
N GLY A 188 1.94 34.25 -53.52
CA GLY A 188 1.14 34.07 -52.34
C GLY A 188 -0.27 34.62 -52.46
N VAL A 189 -1.16 34.02 -51.67
CA VAL A 189 -2.42 34.61 -51.19
C VAL A 189 -2.74 33.98 -49.83
N ASN A 190 -2.65 34.77 -48.75
CA ASN A 190 -3.50 34.62 -47.56
C ASN A 190 -4.90 35.14 -47.94
N PRO A 191 -6.05 34.79 -47.28
CA PRO A 191 -6.26 34.62 -45.82
C PRO A 191 -7.39 33.58 -45.49
N PRO A 192 -8.17 33.64 -44.37
CA PRO A 192 -7.96 34.21 -43.03
C PRO A 192 -8.10 33.20 -41.87
N SER A 193 -7.56 33.61 -40.72
CA SER A 193 -7.81 33.04 -39.40
C SER A 193 -9.17 33.51 -38.86
N ASN A 194 -9.98 32.60 -38.30
CA ASN A 194 -10.92 32.94 -37.23
C ASN A 194 -11.12 31.76 -36.26
N PRO A 195 -11.24 32.01 -34.94
CA PRO A 195 -11.16 31.01 -33.89
C PRO A 195 -12.55 30.53 -33.43
N ALA A 196 -12.62 29.30 -32.92
CA ALA A 196 -13.76 28.83 -32.13
C ALA A 196 -13.33 28.73 -30.64
N PRO A 197 -14.14 29.22 -29.69
CA PRO A 197 -13.82 29.17 -28.27
C PRO A 197 -14.21 27.80 -27.71
N THR A 198 -13.29 27.11 -27.04
CA THR A 198 -13.67 26.03 -26.12
C THR A 198 -13.23 26.42 -24.72
N THR A 199 -14.24 26.75 -23.92
CA THR A 199 -14.17 27.02 -22.49
C THR A 199 -13.58 25.79 -21.79
N ALA A 200 -12.35 25.89 -21.30
CA ALA A 200 -11.79 24.98 -20.33
C ALA A 200 -11.66 25.74 -19.00
N THR A 201 -12.59 25.47 -18.09
CA THR A 201 -12.50 25.89 -16.69
C THR A 201 -11.37 25.11 -16.03
N ALA A 202 -10.21 25.74 -15.85
CA ALA A 202 -9.15 25.23 -15.01
C ALA A 202 -9.43 25.66 -13.55
N THR A 203 -9.90 24.73 -12.73
CA THR A 203 -9.92 24.92 -11.28
C THR A 203 -8.57 24.46 -10.72
N SER A 204 -7.66 25.41 -10.55
CA SER A 204 -6.47 25.24 -9.72
C SER A 204 -6.90 25.07 -8.27
N THR A 205 -6.66 23.90 -7.69
CA THR A 205 -6.74 23.74 -6.22
C THR A 205 -5.34 23.45 -5.71
N THR A 206 -4.74 24.49 -5.13
CA THR A 206 -3.54 24.43 -4.32
C THR A 206 -3.85 23.58 -3.09
N ALA A 207 -3.32 22.36 -3.03
CA ALA A 207 -3.30 21.56 -1.81
C ALA A 207 -1.89 21.60 -1.24
N THR A 208 -1.70 22.44 -0.22
CA THR A 208 -0.49 22.49 0.60
C THR A 208 -0.39 21.19 1.39
N SER A 209 0.37 20.21 0.88
CA SER A 209 0.73 19.01 1.64
C SER A 209 2.03 19.26 2.39
N THR A 210 1.92 19.66 3.65
CA THR A 210 3.00 19.51 4.62
C THR A 210 2.76 18.23 5.42
N LYS A 211 3.57 17.19 5.17
CA LYS A 211 4.47 16.55 6.15
C LYS A 211 4.84 15.12 5.76
N GLU A 212 6.07 15.02 5.26
CA GLU A 212 7.15 14.13 5.73
C GLU A 212 6.79 12.68 6.06
N GLY A 213 7.15 11.79 5.14
CA GLY A 213 7.23 10.35 5.37
C GLY A 213 8.36 10.01 6.35
N TYR A 214 8.10 9.03 7.22
CA TYR A 214 9.11 8.45 8.08
C TYR A 214 9.00 6.92 8.06
N VAL A 215 9.94 6.28 7.34
CA VAL A 215 10.28 4.86 7.54
C VAL A 215 11.33 4.83 8.66
N SER A 216 10.95 4.33 9.83
CA SER A 216 11.86 4.18 10.95
C SER A 216 12.39 2.75 11.04
N GLN A 217 13.70 2.59 10.83
CA GLN A 217 14.43 1.38 11.22
C GLN A 217 14.97 1.59 12.64
N VAL A 218 14.23 1.23 13.68
CA VAL A 218 14.84 1.03 15.01
C VAL A 218 14.15 -0.06 15.83
N SER A 219 14.99 -0.89 16.43
CA SER A 219 14.71 -1.98 17.35
C SER A 219 14.01 -1.50 18.63
N HIS A 220 12.96 -2.22 19.05
CA HIS A 220 12.30 -2.07 20.35
C HIS A 220 13.28 -2.30 21.50
N GLN A 221 13.84 -1.23 22.09
CA GLN A 221 14.47 -1.29 23.41
C GLN A 221 14.05 -0.11 24.29
N SER A 222 13.44 -0.48 25.42
CA SER A 222 13.00 0.30 26.59
C SER A 222 11.72 1.17 26.45
N LEU A 223 10.69 0.73 27.17
CA LEU A 223 9.35 1.31 27.27
C LEU A 223 9.35 2.60 28.13
N ALA A 224 9.58 3.76 27.53
CA ALA A 224 8.96 4.98 28.02
C ALA A 224 7.52 5.04 27.46
N GLN A 225 6.57 4.43 28.17
CA GLN A 225 5.16 4.46 27.76
C GLN A 225 4.65 5.90 27.79
N ILE A 226 4.32 6.44 26.62
CA ILE A 226 3.64 7.73 26.50
C ILE A 226 2.32 7.63 27.31
N PRO A 227 2.05 8.55 28.25
CA PRO A 227 0.85 8.48 29.10
C PRO A 227 -0.43 8.61 28.26
N SER A 228 -1.51 7.93 28.63
CA SER A 228 -2.78 8.02 27.87
C SER A 228 -3.31 9.46 27.80
N PRO A 229 -3.92 9.90 26.67
CA PRO A 229 -4.57 11.21 26.57
C PRO A 229 -5.85 11.31 27.40
N TYR A 230 -6.31 10.21 28.02
CA TYR A 230 -7.53 10.18 28.81
C TYR A 230 -7.25 9.88 30.29
N CYS A 231 -8.05 10.46 31.18
CA CYS A 231 -7.90 10.21 32.61
C CYS A 231 -8.34 8.78 32.99
N PRO A 232 -7.87 8.23 34.12
CA PRO A 232 -8.22 6.86 34.54
C PRO A 232 -9.73 6.62 34.72
N LYS A 233 -10.53 7.67 34.95
CA LYS A 233 -11.99 7.58 35.07
C LYS A 233 -12.70 7.46 33.72
N HIS A 234 -12.04 7.83 32.62
CA HIS A 234 -12.59 7.79 31.27
C HIS A 234 -11.56 7.19 30.30
N PRO A 235 -11.18 5.91 30.44
CA PRO A 235 -10.11 5.29 29.64
C PRO A 235 -10.36 5.33 28.12
N GLY A 236 -11.63 5.40 27.69
CA GLY A 236 -12.04 5.55 26.29
C GLY A 236 -12.40 6.98 25.87
N GLY A 237 -12.10 7.97 26.71
CA GLY A 237 -12.53 9.35 26.52
C GLY A 237 -13.99 9.58 26.90
N ILE A 238 -14.40 10.84 26.88
CA ILE A 238 -15.77 11.24 27.17
C ILE A 238 -16.12 12.54 26.43
N ASN A 239 -17.35 12.65 25.96
CA ASN A 239 -17.85 13.81 25.21
C ASN A 239 -18.34 14.97 26.09
N ARG A 240 -18.28 14.82 27.42
CA ARG A 240 -18.60 15.89 28.38
C ARG A 240 -17.32 16.57 28.87
N PRO A 241 -17.34 17.87 29.20
CA PRO A 241 -16.16 18.55 29.71
C PRO A 241 -15.65 17.88 30.99
N CYS A 242 -14.37 17.51 30.98
CA CYS A 242 -13.68 16.91 32.13
C CYS A 242 -12.28 17.52 32.25
N ALA A 243 -12.03 18.22 33.36
CA ALA A 243 -10.74 18.87 33.63
C ALA A 243 -9.58 17.86 33.63
N ALA A 244 -9.73 16.71 34.29
CA ALA A 244 -8.71 15.67 34.33
C ALA A 244 -8.37 15.08 32.94
N CYS A 245 -9.34 15.02 32.01
CA CYS A 245 -9.05 14.63 30.63
C CYS A 245 -8.36 15.76 29.84
N ALA A 246 -8.55 17.02 30.21
CA ALA A 246 -7.80 18.13 29.62
C ALA A 246 -6.34 18.14 30.10
N ASP A 247 -6.10 17.87 31.39
CA ASP A 247 -4.76 17.70 31.93
C ASP A 247 -4.02 16.50 31.30
N ALA A 248 -4.69 15.36 31.18
CA ALA A 248 -4.13 14.17 30.54
C ALA A 248 -3.73 14.41 29.08
N ARG A 249 -4.54 15.17 28.31
CA ARG A 249 -4.19 15.56 26.94
C ARG A 249 -2.97 16.46 26.86
N ARG A 250 -2.86 17.47 27.73
CA ARG A 250 -1.67 18.34 27.79
C ARG A 250 -0.40 17.54 28.13
N ALA A 251 -0.51 16.62 29.09
CA ALA A 251 0.60 15.75 29.47
C ALA A 251 1.01 14.82 28.32
N TYR A 252 0.04 14.25 27.59
CA TYR A 252 0.27 13.44 26.39
C TYR A 252 0.96 14.24 25.29
N GLU A 253 0.47 15.44 24.97
CA GLU A 253 1.05 16.33 23.96
C GLU A 253 2.49 16.71 24.31
N THR A 254 2.76 17.04 25.57
CA THR A 254 4.11 17.37 26.06
C THR A 254 5.05 16.16 25.98
N ALA A 255 4.56 14.97 26.35
CA ALA A 255 5.34 13.74 26.26
C ALA A 255 5.62 13.37 24.79
N GLN A 256 4.66 13.57 23.88
CA GLN A 256 4.86 13.39 22.45
C GLN A 256 5.91 14.35 21.89
N SER A 257 5.83 15.64 22.22
CA SER A 257 6.79 16.64 21.71
C SER A 257 8.20 16.33 22.21
N ALA A 258 8.36 15.98 23.49
CA ALA A 258 9.65 15.58 24.05
C ALA A 258 10.20 14.31 23.39
N GLN A 259 9.36 13.31 23.09
CA GLN A 259 9.79 12.13 22.34
C GLN A 259 10.22 12.47 20.91
N GLN A 260 9.48 13.34 20.23
CA GLN A 260 9.84 13.78 18.88
C GLN A 260 11.19 14.52 18.88
N GLU A 261 11.43 15.40 19.84
CA GLU A 261 12.71 16.10 20.01
C GLU A 261 13.86 15.12 20.28
N ASN A 262 13.66 14.16 21.19
CA ASN A 262 14.66 13.14 21.47
C ASN A 262 14.98 12.29 20.24
N GLN A 263 13.97 11.85 19.48
CA GLN A 263 14.17 11.11 18.23
C GLN A 263 14.94 11.93 17.20
N LEU A 264 14.63 13.22 17.06
CA LEU A 264 15.36 14.12 16.16
C LEU A 264 16.81 14.31 16.62
N ALA A 265 17.05 14.42 17.93
CA ALA A 265 18.39 14.50 18.50
C ALA A 265 19.19 13.21 18.27
N GLU A 266 18.58 12.05 18.47
CA GLU A 266 19.18 10.74 18.17
C GLU A 266 19.53 10.59 16.69
N ARG A 267 18.60 10.98 15.78
CA ARG A 267 18.85 10.97 14.34
C ARG A 267 19.98 11.90 13.94
N ARG A 268 20.05 13.09 14.55
CA ARG A 268 21.14 14.05 14.34
C ARG A 268 22.47 13.44 14.79
N ARG A 269 22.52 12.88 16.00
CA ARG A 269 23.70 12.20 16.55
C ARG A 269 24.15 11.03 15.67
N ALA A 270 23.21 10.22 15.18
CA ALA A 270 23.51 9.11 14.28
C ALA A 270 24.08 9.59 12.94
N ARG A 271 23.60 10.73 12.42
CA ARG A 271 24.17 11.34 11.21
C ARG A 271 25.58 11.87 11.46
N GLU A 272 25.79 12.59 12.56
CA GLU A 272 27.12 13.11 12.94
C GLU A 272 28.13 11.96 13.12
N LEU A 273 27.73 10.84 13.73
CA LEU A 273 28.59 9.66 13.85
C LEU A 273 28.95 9.01 12.51
N ARG A 274 28.05 9.07 11.52
CA ARG A 274 28.35 8.62 10.14
C ARG A 274 29.31 9.56 9.44
N GLU A 275 29.02 10.86 9.48
CA GLU A 275 29.86 11.90 8.88
C GLU A 275 31.29 11.92 9.47
N ALA A 276 31.42 11.64 10.76
CA ALA A 276 32.72 11.59 11.45
C ALA A 276 33.47 10.25 11.28
N CYS A 277 32.87 9.25 10.65
CA CYS A 277 33.48 7.92 10.53
C CYS A 277 34.41 7.84 9.32
N PRO A 278 35.73 7.64 9.51
CA PRO A 278 36.68 7.59 8.39
C PRO A 278 36.66 6.26 7.63
N LEU A 279 35.87 5.28 8.09
CA LEU A 279 35.90 3.91 7.59
C LEU A 279 34.77 3.60 6.61
N CYS A 280 33.67 4.35 6.63
CA CYS A 280 32.49 4.04 5.83
C CYS A 280 32.13 5.16 4.85
N ASP A 281 31.35 4.82 3.84
CA ASP A 281 30.81 5.78 2.88
C ASP A 281 29.67 6.64 3.48
N GLU A 282 29.13 7.56 2.67
CA GLU A 282 28.02 8.45 3.02
C GLU A 282 26.74 7.72 3.46
N ASN A 283 26.61 6.43 3.12
CA ASN A 283 25.49 5.58 3.50
C ASN A 283 25.77 4.74 4.76
N GLY A 284 26.96 4.87 5.34
CA GLY A 284 27.39 4.11 6.51
C GLY A 284 27.76 2.66 6.19
N MET A 285 28.24 2.38 4.98
CA MET A 285 28.64 1.05 4.52
C MET A 285 30.17 0.90 4.44
N VAL A 286 30.65 -0.30 4.71
CA VAL A 286 32.07 -0.70 4.63
C VAL A 286 32.20 -1.91 3.73
N GLU A 287 33.11 -1.84 2.76
CA GLU A 287 33.49 -3.00 1.96
C GLU A 287 34.37 -3.94 2.80
N ARG A 288 33.93 -5.20 2.93
CA ARG A 288 34.70 -6.27 3.57
C ARG A 288 34.98 -7.37 2.55
N PRO A 289 35.97 -8.25 2.81
CA PRO A 289 36.26 -9.39 1.94
C PRO A 289 35.05 -10.32 1.71
N THR A 290 34.07 -10.30 2.60
CA THR A 290 32.83 -11.09 2.54
C THR A 290 31.65 -10.34 1.91
N GLY A 291 31.87 -9.13 1.38
CA GLY A 291 30.84 -8.27 0.79
C GLY A 291 30.62 -6.95 1.55
N LEU A 292 29.61 -6.20 1.12
CA LEU A 292 29.25 -4.89 1.69
C LEU A 292 28.52 -5.06 3.04
N ALA A 293 29.03 -4.42 4.10
CA ALA A 293 28.47 -4.53 5.45
C ALA A 293 28.14 -3.15 6.04
N ARG A 294 27.16 -3.07 6.95
CA ARG A 294 26.86 -1.84 7.69
C ARG A 294 27.97 -1.54 8.70
N CYS A 295 28.40 -0.28 8.75
CA CYS A 295 29.33 0.20 9.76
C CYS A 295 28.63 0.31 11.12
N ALA A 296 29.30 -0.18 12.17
CA ALA A 296 28.73 -0.25 13.51
C ALA A 296 28.75 1.09 14.27
N HIS A 297 29.41 2.12 13.73
CA HIS A 297 29.55 3.48 14.31
C HIS A 297 29.72 3.48 15.84
N VAL A 298 30.51 2.54 16.36
CA VAL A 298 30.80 2.46 17.79
C VAL A 298 31.63 3.68 18.13
N ALA A 299 31.16 4.47 19.10
CA ALA A 299 31.85 5.68 19.54
C ALA A 299 33.33 5.34 19.80
N LEU A 300 34.23 5.88 18.96
CA LEU A 300 35.66 5.81 19.23
C LEU A 300 35.89 6.64 20.49
N GLU A 301 36.15 5.97 21.61
CA GLU A 301 36.69 6.65 22.78
C GLU A 301 37.95 7.41 22.35
N PRO A 302 38.12 8.68 22.76
CA PRO A 302 39.30 9.44 22.36
C PRO A 302 40.56 8.70 22.83
N PRO A 303 41.63 8.66 22.00
CA PRO A 303 42.85 7.96 22.36
C PRO A 303 43.40 8.53 23.66
N ASN A 304 43.56 7.64 24.64
CA ASN A 304 44.23 7.88 25.92
C ASN A 304 45.62 8.48 25.64
N THR A 305 45.74 9.80 25.75
CA THR A 305 47.03 10.48 25.69
C THR A 305 47.77 10.13 26.98
N GLY A 306 48.59 9.09 26.86
CA GLY A 306 49.49 8.63 27.91
C GLY A 306 50.23 9.81 28.53
N ARG A 307 49.89 10.09 29.79
CA ARG A 307 50.64 10.98 30.66
C ARG A 307 52.00 10.33 30.92
N ALA A 308 53.00 10.67 30.12
CA ALA A 308 54.39 10.41 30.42
C ALA A 308 54.81 11.31 31.59
N THR A 309 54.77 10.76 32.80
CA THR A 309 55.48 11.30 33.96
C THR A 309 56.97 11.01 33.80
N ARG A 310 57.76 12.06 33.60
CA ARG A 310 59.10 12.17 34.20
C ARG A 310 58.96 12.93 35.50
#